data_AF-A0A3M1JNA7-F1
#
_entry.id   AF-A0A3M1JNA7-F1
#
_cell.length_a   1.000
_cell.length_b   1.000
_cell.length_c   1.000
_cell.angle_alpha   90.00
_cell.angle_beta   90.00
_cell.angle_gamma   90.00
#
_symmetry.space_group_name_H-M   'P 1'
#
loop_
_entity.id
_entity.type
_entity.pdbx_description
1 polymer ?
#
loop_
_entity_poly.entity_id
_entity_poly.type
_entity_poly.pdbx_seq_one_letter_code
_entity_poly.pdbx_strand_id
1 'polypeptide(L)'
;TILYLAVGAGSFPAIIVGFSAGLLLDLLGVGSYFGLTSLLYVITGYLGGFLRGKYARLSPALFTSLWVGLLVLVFFLYSFFRYQLFWDEDLVRFVNYWLLTAGYTLGFAGILQFVVPLK
;
A
#
# COMPACT_ATOMS: atom_id res chain seq x y z
N THR A 1 -2.96 -1.36 -6.60
CA THR A 1 -4.22 -2.06 -6.96
C THR A 1 -5.24 -2.07 -5.84
N ILE A 2 -4.94 -2.60 -4.65
CA ILE A 2 -5.91 -2.66 -3.55
C ILE A 2 -6.44 -1.27 -3.14
N LEU A 3 -5.58 -0.25 -3.12
CA LEU A 3 -5.98 1.14 -2.87
C LEU A 3 -7.05 1.64 -3.86
N TYR A 4 -6.88 1.37 -5.16
CA TYR A 4 -7.84 1.77 -6.19
C TYR A 4 -9.18 1.05 -6.03
N LEU A 5 -9.14 -0.24 -5.72
CA LEU A 5 -10.35 -1.01 -5.42
C LEU A 5 -11.05 -0.47 -4.17
N ALA A 6 -10.29 -0.10 -3.13
CA ALA A 6 -10.83 0.42 -1.88
C ALA A 6 -11.52 1.76 -2.07
N VAL A 7 -10.90 2.69 -2.79
CA VAL A 7 -11.47 4.01 -3.07
C VAL A 7 -12.69 3.89 -4.01
N GLY A 8 -12.62 3.03 -5.04
CA GLY A 8 -13.72 2.87 -6.00
C GLY A 8 -14.91 2.06 -5.48
N ALA A 9 -14.67 0.88 -4.91
CA ALA A 9 -15.70 -0.08 -4.50
C ALA A 9 -15.99 -0.09 -2.98
N GLY A 10 -15.13 0.53 -2.17
CA GLY A 10 -15.24 0.60 -0.71
C GLY A 10 -14.36 -0.41 0.04
N SER A 11 -14.30 -0.27 1.36
CA SER A 11 -13.42 -1.07 2.22
C SER A 11 -13.72 -2.57 2.17
N PHE A 12 -14.99 -2.96 2.24
CA PHE A 12 -15.39 -4.37 2.32
C PHE A 12 -14.88 -5.23 1.14
N PRO A 13 -15.18 -4.89 -0.14
CA PRO A 13 -14.65 -5.67 -1.26
C PRO A 13 -13.12 -5.62 -1.34
N ALA A 14 -12.50 -4.49 -0.98
CA ALA A 14 -11.04 -4.37 -0.99
C ALA A 14 -10.35 -5.21 0.08
N ILE A 15 -10.97 -5.38 1.26
CA ILE A 15 -10.47 -6.25 2.32
C ILE A 15 -10.52 -7.72 1.88
N ILE A 16 -11.64 -8.17 1.30
CA ILE A 16 -11.77 -9.56 0.84
C ILE A 16 -10.76 -9.86 -0.25
N VAL A 17 -10.67 -9.00 -1.27
CA VAL A 17 -9.72 -9.18 -2.37
C VAL A 17 -8.29 -9.07 -1.86
N GLY A 18 -8.00 -8.12 -0.97
CA GLY A 18 -6.67 -7.92 -0.39
C GLY A 18 -6.19 -9.11 0.43
N PHE A 19 -7.05 -9.63 1.32
CA PHE A 19 -6.74 -10.82 2.11
C PHE A 19 -6.47 -12.04 1.22
N SER A 20 -7.40 -12.34 0.30
CA SER A 20 -7.28 -13.50 -0.59
C SER A 20 -6.08 -13.40 -1.52
N ALA A 21 -5.82 -12.21 -2.10
CA ALA A 21 -4.67 -12.01 -2.96
C ALA A 21 -3.34 -12.13 -2.21
N GLY A 22 -3.25 -11.59 -0.99
CA GLY A 22 -2.07 -11.76 -0.15
C GLY A 22 -1.81 -13.22 0.17
N LEU A 23 -2.84 -13.95 0.57
CA LEU A 23 -2.72 -15.36 0.93
C LEU A 23 -2.29 -16.21 -0.26
N LEU A 24 -2.82 -15.93 -1.46
CA LEU A 24 -2.37 -16.57 -2.70
C LEU A 24 -0.90 -16.27 -3.02
N LEU A 25 -0.45 -15.02 -2.87
CA LEU A 25 0.95 -14.65 -3.12
C LEU A 25 1.91 -15.35 -2.16
N ASP A 26 1.49 -15.52 -0.90
CA ASP A 26 2.26 -16.24 0.11
C ASP A 26 2.33 -17.74 -0.22
N LEU A 27 1.22 -18.36 -0.66
CA LEU A 27 1.17 -19.76 -1.09
C LEU A 27 1.99 -20.05 -2.35
N LEU A 28 2.12 -19.08 -3.25
CA LEU A 28 2.94 -19.19 -4.46
C LEU A 28 4.45 -19.01 -4.17
N GLY A 29 4.84 -18.81 -2.91
CA GLY A 29 6.25 -18.62 -2.51
C GLY A 29 6.85 -17.29 -2.97
N VAL A 30 6.02 -16.36 -3.45
CA VAL A 30 6.43 -15.00 -3.84
C VAL A 30 6.58 -14.13 -2.60
N GLY A 31 5.79 -14.41 -1.56
CA GLY A 31 5.89 -13.78 -0.23
C GLY A 31 7.00 -14.42 0.62
N SER A 32 7.96 -13.62 1.07
CA SER A 32 8.99 -14.07 2.02
C SER A 32 8.45 -14.28 3.46
N TYR A 33 7.26 -13.73 3.77
CA TYR A 33 6.65 -13.75 5.10
C TYR A 33 5.17 -14.08 4.98
N PHE A 34 4.79 -15.30 5.39
CA PHE A 34 3.41 -15.77 5.33
C PHE A 34 2.49 -14.86 6.18
N GLY A 35 1.41 -14.38 5.59
CA GLY A 35 0.41 -13.52 6.23
C GLY A 35 0.75 -12.02 6.23
N LEU A 36 2.00 -11.62 6.03
CA LEU A 36 2.37 -10.20 6.02
C LEU A 36 1.73 -9.47 4.84
N THR A 37 1.77 -10.06 3.65
CA THR A 37 1.18 -9.46 2.44
C THR A 37 -0.34 -9.35 2.59
N SER A 38 -0.98 -10.38 3.13
CA SER A 38 -2.41 -10.42 3.46
C SER A 38 -2.79 -9.29 4.42
N LEU A 39 -2.04 -9.12 5.51
CA LEU A 39 -2.27 -8.08 6.51
C LEU A 39 -2.14 -6.68 5.90
N LEU A 40 -1.06 -6.42 5.16
CA LEU A 40 -0.81 -5.12 4.54
C LEU A 40 -1.86 -4.77 3.50
N TYR A 41 -2.33 -5.74 2.72
CA TYR A 41 -3.41 -5.53 1.77
C TYR A 41 -4.75 -5.26 2.46
N VAL A 42 -5.06 -5.95 3.57
CA VAL A 42 -6.25 -5.65 4.39
C VAL A 42 -6.18 -4.24 4.96
N ILE A 43 -5.03 -3.82 5.52
CA ILE A 43 -4.82 -2.45 6.02
C ILE A 43 -5.04 -1.43 4.90
N THR A 44 -4.46 -1.67 3.73
CA THR A 44 -4.63 -0.81 2.55
C THR A 44 -6.10 -0.75 2.10
N GLY A 45 -6.79 -1.88 2.10
CA GLY A 45 -8.21 -1.97 1.73
C GLY A 45 -9.11 -1.26 2.72
N TYR A 46 -8.86 -1.43 4.02
CA TYR A 46 -9.63 -0.79 5.08
C TYR A 46 -9.44 0.74 5.07
N LEU A 47 -8.19 1.20 5.19
CA LEU A 47 -7.84 2.62 5.24
C LEU A 47 -8.12 3.34 3.91
N GLY A 48 -7.79 2.70 2.78
CA GLY A 48 -8.10 3.25 1.46
C GLY A 48 -9.60 3.43 1.24
N GLY A 49 -10.43 2.52 1.77
CA GLY A 49 -11.87 2.63 1.62
C GLY A 49 -12.50 3.74 2.46
N PHE A 50 -11.84 4.22 3.52
CA PHE A 50 -12.27 5.45 4.21
C PHE A 50 -12.13 6.71 3.34
N LEU A 51 -11.26 6.68 2.33
CA LEU A 51 -11.09 7.78 1.39
C LEU A 51 -12.20 7.83 0.34
N ARG A 52 -13.01 6.78 0.21
CA ARG A 52 -14.12 6.74 -0.75
C ARG A 52 -15.09 7.91 -0.56
N GLY A 53 -15.27 8.69 -1.61
CA GLY A 53 -16.15 9.87 -1.61
C GLY A 53 -15.66 11.03 -0.74
N LYS A 54 -14.45 10.95 -0.18
CA LYS A 54 -13.86 12.05 0.60
C LYS A 54 -13.19 13.10 -0.28
N TYR A 55 -12.87 12.80 -1.54
CA TYR A 55 -12.31 13.79 -2.47
C TYR A 55 -13.21 15.02 -2.64
N ALA A 56 -14.54 14.84 -2.63
CA ALA A 56 -15.49 15.94 -2.73
C ALA A 56 -15.55 16.83 -1.46
N ARG A 57 -15.06 16.34 -0.33
CA ARG A 57 -15.11 17.03 0.98
C ARG A 57 -13.75 17.53 1.45
N LEU A 58 -12.66 16.98 0.93
CA LEU A 58 -11.29 17.33 1.26
C LEU A 58 -10.67 18.17 0.15
N SER A 59 -9.66 18.96 0.48
CA SER A 59 -8.86 19.60 -0.57
C SER A 59 -8.13 18.52 -1.40
N PRO A 60 -7.95 18.72 -2.72
CA PRO A 60 -7.24 17.76 -3.56
C PRO A 60 -5.84 17.42 -3.05
N ALA A 61 -5.15 18.42 -2.48
CA ALA A 61 -3.84 18.23 -1.86
C ALA A 61 -3.91 17.29 -0.65
N LEU A 62 -4.87 17.50 0.27
CA LEU A 62 -5.02 16.64 1.44
C LEU A 62 -5.41 15.22 1.06
N PHE A 63 -6.35 15.05 0.13
CA PHE A 63 -6.71 13.72 -0.36
C PHE A 63 -5.49 13.00 -0.96
N THR A 64 -4.68 13.73 -1.73
CA THR A 64 -3.47 13.17 -2.33
C THR A 64 -2.45 12.76 -1.28
N SER A 65 -2.19 13.65 -0.32
CA SER A 65 -1.29 13.36 0.80
C SER A 65 -1.74 12.17 1.64
N LEU A 66 -3.05 11.96 1.82
CA LEU A 66 -3.58 10.83 2.58
C LEU A 66 -3.31 9.49 1.88
N TRP A 67 -3.62 9.35 0.58
CA TRP A 67 -3.40 8.08 -0.10
C TRP A 67 -1.90 7.83 -0.36
N VAL A 68 -1.11 8.87 -0.61
CA VAL A 68 0.36 8.77 -0.72
C VAL A 68 0.94 8.34 0.63
N GLY A 69 0.55 9.01 1.72
CA GLY A 69 1.00 8.67 3.07
C GLY A 69 0.63 7.25 3.48
N LEU A 70 -0.56 6.77 3.10
CA LEU A 70 -0.96 5.38 3.28
C LEU A 70 -0.02 4.41 2.56
N LEU A 71 0.35 4.68 1.31
CA LEU A 71 1.30 3.84 0.58
C LEU A 71 2.69 3.87 1.24
N VAL A 72 3.20 5.06 1.57
CA VAL A 72 4.50 5.20 2.25
C VAL A 72 4.53 4.38 3.55
N LEU A 73 3.48 4.45 4.37
CA LEU A 73 3.35 3.69 5.61
C LEU A 73 3.31 2.18 5.36
N VAL A 74 2.50 1.72 4.40
CA VAL A 74 2.38 0.28 4.08
C VAL A 74 3.71 -0.28 3.57
N PHE A 75 4.43 0.47 2.73
CA PHE A 75 5.75 0.07 2.25
C PHE A 75 6.82 0.15 3.34
N PHE A 76 6.69 1.08 4.29
CA PHE A 76 7.54 1.12 5.46
C PHE A 76 7.36 -0.14 6.30
N LEU A 77 6.13 -0.51 6.65
CA LEU A 77 5.83 -1.72 7.40
C LEU A 77 6.35 -2.97 6.69
N TYR A 78 6.10 -3.07 5.38
CA TYR A 78 6.64 -4.17 4.56
C TYR A 78 8.17 -4.26 4.66
N SER A 79 8.85 -3.12 4.46
CA SER A 79 10.31 -3.05 4.46
C SER A 79 10.87 -3.34 5.85
N PHE A 80 10.23 -2.84 6.91
CA PHE A 80 10.61 -3.08 8.30
C PHE A 80 10.67 -4.58 8.61
N PHE A 81 9.60 -5.32 8.32
CA PHE A 81 9.58 -6.76 8.57
C PHE A 81 10.49 -7.54 7.61
N ARG A 82 10.63 -7.12 6.35
CA ARG A 82 11.43 -7.83 5.36
C ARG A 82 12.93 -7.64 5.50
N TYR A 83 13.34 -6.43 5.89
CA TYR A 83 14.72 -5.99 5.93
C TYR A 83 15.18 -5.69 7.36
N GLN A 84 14.64 -6.41 8.34
CA GLN A 84 14.93 -6.22 9.76
C GLN A 84 16.44 -6.27 10.06
N LEU A 85 17.19 -7.18 9.42
CA LEU A 85 18.64 -7.25 9.57
C LEU A 85 19.33 -5.94 9.18
N PHE A 86 18.90 -5.30 8.08
CA PHE A 86 19.44 -4.01 7.68
C PHE A 86 18.98 -2.88 8.60
N TRP A 87 17.80 -2.98 9.20
CA TRP A 87 17.37 -2.01 10.22
C TRP A 87 18.32 -2.01 11.42
N ASP A 88 18.75 -3.19 11.87
CA ASP A 88 19.61 -3.35 13.04
C ASP A 88 21.09 -3.04 12.73
N GLU A 89 21.58 -3.41 11.53
CA GLU A 89 23.02 -3.32 11.19
C GLU A 89 23.40 -2.10 10.34
N ASP A 90 22.54 -1.66 9.43
CA ASP A 90 22.85 -0.62 8.42
C ASP A 90 21.59 0.16 8.03
N LEU A 91 21.23 1.13 8.88
CA LEU A 91 20.04 1.95 8.70
C LEU A 91 20.00 2.68 7.35
N VAL A 92 21.16 3.06 6.82
CA VAL A 92 21.25 3.74 5.51
C VAL A 92 20.82 2.79 4.39
N ARG A 93 21.28 1.54 4.44
CA ARG A 93 20.86 0.50 3.50
C ARG A 93 19.37 0.18 3.64
N PHE A 94 18.85 0.12 4.86
CA PHE A 94 17.41 -0.05 5.10
C PHE A 94 16.60 1.06 4.43
N VAL A 95 16.96 2.32 4.68
CA VAL A 95 16.26 3.49 4.10
C VAL A 95 16.30 3.45 2.58
N ASN A 96 17.44 3.07 1.98
CA ASN A 96 17.54 2.91 0.54
C ASN A 96 16.57 1.84 -0.01
N TYR A 97 16.51 0.65 0.60
CA TYR A 97 15.55 -0.39 0.18
C TYR A 97 14.10 0.06 0.33
N TRP A 98 13.77 0.73 1.43
CA TRP A 98 12.43 1.27 1.65
C TRP A 98 12.07 2.33 0.61
N LEU A 99 12.96 3.30 0.34
CA LEU A 99 12.72 4.34 -0.66
C LEU A 99 12.60 3.79 -2.07
N LEU A 100 13.42 2.80 -2.44
CA LEU A 100 13.36 2.18 -3.77
C LEU A 100 12.06 1.39 -3.96
N THR A 101 11.64 0.61 -2.97
CA THR A 101 10.40 -0.19 -3.04
C THR A 101 9.14 0.69 -3.00
N ALA A 102 9.12 1.70 -2.13
CA ALA A 102 8.05 2.69 -2.10
C ALA A 102 8.02 3.53 -3.38
N GLY A 103 9.18 4.00 -3.85
CA GLY A 103 9.34 4.85 -5.03
C GLY A 103 8.90 4.15 -6.31
N TYR A 104 9.25 2.87 -6.50
CA TYR A 104 8.77 2.06 -7.61
C TYR A 104 7.23 2.07 -7.68
N THR A 105 6.58 1.76 -6.56
CA THR A 105 5.11 1.68 -6.52
C THR A 105 4.44 3.04 -6.62
N LEU A 106 5.01 4.07 -5.97
CA LEU A 106 4.53 5.44 -6.07
C LEU A 106 4.67 6.00 -7.49
N GLY A 107 5.72 5.62 -8.23
CA GLY A 107 5.88 5.97 -9.64
C GLY A 107 4.73 5.42 -10.49
N PHE A 108 4.42 4.13 -10.34
CA PHE A 108 3.26 3.52 -11.02
C PHE A 108 1.93 4.12 -10.56
N ALA A 109 1.75 4.37 -9.26
CA ALA A 109 0.55 5.00 -8.74
C ALA A 109 0.39 6.44 -9.27
N GLY A 110 1.49 7.18 -9.42
CA GLY A 110 1.50 8.51 -10.02
C GLY A 110 1.04 8.48 -11.48
N ILE A 111 1.57 7.55 -12.28
CA ILE A 111 1.12 7.35 -13.68
C ILE A 111 -0.37 6.99 -13.71
N LEU A 112 -0.80 6.02 -12.88
CA LEU A 112 -2.20 5.62 -12.80
C LEU A 112 -3.11 6.76 -12.35
N GLN A 113 -2.64 7.67 -11.49
CA GLN A 113 -3.43 8.84 -11.09
C GLN A 113 -3.74 9.78 -12.26
N PHE A 114 -2.92 9.83 -13.31
CA PHE A 114 -3.23 10.58 -14.53
C PHE A 114 -4.23 9.86 -15.44
N VAL A 115 -4.17 8.52 -15.51
CA VAL A 115 -5.03 7.71 -16.38
C VAL A 115 -6.40 7.45 -15.74
N VAL A 116 -6.41 7.04 -14.47
CA VAL A 116 -7.59 6.72 -13.67
C VAL A 116 -7.44 7.42 -12.31
N PRO A 117 -7.83 8.69 -12.19
CA PRO A 117 -7.64 9.43 -10.94
C PRO A 117 -8.50 8.87 -9.81
N LEU A 118 -7.89 8.71 -8.64
CA LEU A 118 -8.60 8.49 -7.38
C LEU A 118 -9.44 9.74 -7.04
N LYS A 119 -10.73 9.54 -6.77
CA LYS A 119 -11.74 10.54 -6.38
C LYS A 119 -12.65 9.96 -5.28
#